data_AF-A0AAV4A3A3-F1
#
_entry.id   AF-A0AAV4A3A3-F1
#
_cell.length_a   1.000
_cell.length_b   1.000
_cell.length_c   1.000
_cell.angle_alpha   90.00
_cell.angle_beta   90.00
_cell.angle_gamma   90.00
#
_symmetry.space_group_name_H-M   'P 1'
#
loop_
_entity.id
_entity.type
_entity.pdbx_description
1 polymer ?
#
loop_
_entity_poly.entity_id
_entity_poly.type
_entity_poly.pdbx_seq_one_letter_code
_entity_poly.pdbx_strand_id
1 'polypeptide(L)'
;MLTLGLKADGKWVRVASPFPPAPPLQTSILLLNCLPLSFSPYTILYNPFPPTTLCSSLCWGRLRQLENSTLVTKQTDEKSLVKYDELDDAYSEADELPSKSEKSYIPGRSFIPKKCPCLKCDMAKRYQIAILSSMGLLLSFGIRCNMGVAVLDMTKNTTKDMDGDGVISLNESLQEPEFNWTPETVGVVDSSFFWGYIVTQIPGGYLASRVSATRLFGMAIGISACMNMLLPGAAEIHYGLVISVRILQGLVEGVTYPACHGIWRHWAPPLERSMLATISFCGSYAGAVLGMPLSGILTRYFGWQSGFYCFGVLGAAWSLAWWFLSYERPSTHPTISEEERIYIESSIGETTSIATGTKAAGTPWLAFFTSMPVWAIMVANFCRSWTFYLLIISQPAYFEEVFGFKIDESGTLSALPHLVMAIIVPIGGQIADFLRRRVLTTTVVRKIFNCGGFGMEAVFLLGVSFTRNTAPAVACLTLAVGFSGFAIS
;
A
#
# COMPACT_ATOMS: atom_id res chain seq x y z
N MET A 1 -19.73 -9.04 36.98
CA MET A 1 -20.63 -9.27 38.12
C MET A 1 -20.55 -8.02 39.00
N LEU A 2 -21.52 -7.12 38.87
CA LEU A 2 -21.59 -5.85 39.61
C LEU A 2 -22.27 -6.10 40.95
N THR A 3 -21.57 -5.86 42.06
CA THR A 3 -22.17 -5.84 43.40
C THR A 3 -22.38 -4.38 43.81
N LEU A 4 -23.62 -3.92 43.68
CA LEU A 4 -24.13 -2.71 44.32
C LEU A 4 -24.37 -3.03 45.80
N GLY A 5 -23.78 -2.25 46.71
CA GLY A 5 -24.05 -2.29 48.14
C GLY A 5 -24.64 -0.97 48.63
N LEU A 6 -25.92 -0.99 49.00
CA LEU A 6 -26.62 0.09 49.72
C LEU A 6 -26.14 0.14 51.18
N LYS A 7 -25.92 1.35 51.73
CA LYS A 7 -25.88 1.57 53.18
C LYS A 7 -27.01 2.53 53.56
N ALA A 8 -27.73 2.16 54.62
CA ALA A 8 -28.80 2.95 55.22
C ALA A 8 -28.26 4.34 55.63
N ASP A 9 -29.00 5.37 55.22
CA ASP A 9 -28.79 6.82 55.45
C ASP A 9 -28.45 7.64 54.18
N GLY A 10 -29.29 7.51 53.15
CA GLY A 10 -29.76 8.61 52.28
C GLY A 10 -28.80 9.62 51.63
N LYS A 11 -27.47 9.43 51.63
CA LYS A 11 -26.50 10.33 50.99
C LYS A 11 -25.38 9.57 50.29
N TRP A 12 -25.18 9.87 49.00
CA TRP A 12 -24.06 9.37 48.21
C TRP A 12 -22.77 10.12 48.57
N VAL A 13 -21.74 9.41 49.05
CA VAL A 13 -20.39 9.95 49.26
C VAL A 13 -19.42 9.21 48.34
N ARG A 14 -18.64 9.96 47.55
CA ARG A 14 -17.51 9.42 46.76
C ARG A 14 -16.41 8.96 47.73
N VAL A 15 -16.21 7.65 47.83
CA VAL A 15 -15.03 7.08 48.48
C VAL A 15 -13.92 6.99 47.43
N ALA A 16 -12.93 7.88 47.52
CA ALA A 16 -11.65 7.69 46.87
C ALA A 16 -10.81 6.75 47.76
N SER A 17 -10.44 5.58 47.24
CA SER A 17 -9.40 4.74 47.86
C SER A 17 -8.27 4.50 46.87
N PRO A 18 -7.00 4.60 47.31
CA PRO A 18 -5.83 4.43 46.46
C PRO A 18 -5.68 2.94 46.13
N PHE A 19 -5.58 2.59 44.85
CA PHE A 19 -5.29 1.21 44.47
C PHE A 19 -3.79 0.91 44.66
N PRO A 20 -3.44 -0.24 45.27
CA PRO A 20 -2.06 -0.71 45.45
C PRO A 20 -1.47 -1.25 44.14
N PRO A 21 -0.14 -1.43 44.04
CA PRO A 21 0.49 -1.97 42.85
C PRO A 21 0.08 -3.43 42.62
N ALA A 22 -0.36 -3.76 41.41
CA ALA A 22 -0.73 -5.11 41.02
C ALA A 22 0.53 -6.01 40.83
N PRO A 23 0.45 -7.30 41.21
CA PRO A 23 1.54 -8.28 41.04
C PRO A 23 1.62 -8.81 39.59
N PRO A 24 2.74 -9.44 39.19
CA PRO A 24 2.90 -9.96 37.83
C PRO A 24 2.11 -11.27 37.66
N LEU A 25 1.18 -11.31 36.71
CA LEU A 25 0.53 -12.53 36.22
C LEU A 25 0.87 -12.64 34.73
N GLN A 26 1.86 -13.45 34.36
CA GLN A 26 1.76 -14.89 34.15
C GLN A 26 0.88 -15.23 32.95
N THR A 27 1.58 -15.29 31.81
CA THR A 27 1.15 -15.80 30.51
C THR A 27 0.38 -17.12 30.64
N SER A 28 -0.91 -17.08 30.29
CA SER A 28 -1.70 -18.28 30.00
C SER A 28 -1.88 -18.36 28.49
N ILE A 29 -1.06 -19.21 27.88
CA ILE A 29 -1.11 -19.61 26.48
C ILE A 29 -2.35 -20.51 26.31
N LEU A 30 -3.33 -20.04 25.54
CA LEU A 30 -4.44 -20.87 25.06
C LEU A 30 -3.97 -21.59 23.79
N LEU A 31 -3.87 -22.91 23.94
CA LEU A 31 -3.50 -23.90 22.94
C LEU A 31 -4.49 -23.92 21.76
N LEU A 32 -3.97 -23.74 20.55
CA LEU A 32 -4.56 -24.24 19.32
C LEU A 32 -3.56 -25.21 18.68
N ASN A 33 -3.76 -26.50 18.99
CA ASN A 33 -3.08 -27.65 18.39
C ASN A 33 -3.86 -28.11 17.15
N CYS A 34 -3.16 -28.21 16.01
CA CYS A 34 -3.34 -29.12 14.86
C CYS A 34 -2.42 -28.58 13.75
N LEU A 35 -1.42 -29.25 13.16
CA LEU A 35 -0.94 -30.64 13.09
C LEU A 35 0.56 -30.60 12.70
N PRO A 36 1.29 -31.74 12.78
CA PRO A 36 2.72 -31.82 13.05
C PRO A 36 3.59 -32.05 11.81
N LEU A 37 4.87 -31.70 11.91
CA LEU A 37 5.93 -32.44 11.23
C LEU A 37 7.08 -32.66 12.22
N SER A 38 7.27 -33.93 12.56
CA SER A 38 8.32 -34.46 13.43
C SER A 38 9.70 -34.23 12.84
N PHE A 39 10.67 -33.84 13.68
CA PHE A 39 11.98 -34.50 13.74
C PHE A 39 12.54 -34.43 15.16
N SER A 40 12.92 -35.61 15.66
CA SER A 40 13.41 -35.92 17.01
C SER A 40 14.87 -35.45 17.22
N PRO A 41 15.34 -35.35 18.49
CA PRO A 41 16.51 -34.59 18.92
C PRO A 41 17.78 -35.45 19.10
N TYR A 42 18.92 -34.81 19.40
CA TYR A 42 20.10 -35.22 20.19
C TYR A 42 21.28 -34.37 19.67
N THR A 43 21.83 -33.42 20.43
CA THR A 43 22.93 -33.68 21.37
C THR A 43 23.15 -32.47 22.30
N ILE A 44 23.33 -32.81 23.57
CA ILE A 44 23.60 -31.97 24.74
C ILE A 44 25.07 -31.52 24.76
N LEU A 45 25.37 -30.28 25.18
CA LEU A 45 26.34 -30.01 26.26
C LEU A 45 26.34 -28.55 26.74
N TYR A 46 26.25 -28.43 28.06
CA TYR A 46 26.23 -27.27 28.94
C TYR A 46 27.52 -26.42 28.89
N ASN A 47 27.41 -25.10 29.05
CA ASN A 47 27.98 -24.38 30.22
C ASN A 47 27.47 -22.92 30.36
N PRO A 48 27.48 -22.34 31.59
CA PRO A 48 26.65 -21.20 32.02
C PRO A 48 27.34 -19.80 32.06
N PHE A 49 26.54 -18.72 31.89
CA PHE A 49 26.56 -17.32 32.44
C PHE A 49 27.89 -16.50 32.66
N PRO A 50 27.91 -15.13 32.80
CA PRO A 50 26.92 -14.06 32.57
C PRO A 50 27.54 -12.82 31.79
N PRO A 51 27.25 -11.52 32.05
CA PRO A 51 26.57 -10.60 31.13
C PRO A 51 27.46 -9.47 30.53
N THR A 52 26.84 -8.66 29.66
CA THR A 52 27.23 -7.30 29.19
C THR A 52 28.40 -7.11 28.21
N THR A 53 28.05 -6.46 27.09
CA THR A 53 28.87 -5.50 26.31
C THR A 53 30.28 -5.92 25.87
N LEU A 54 30.42 -6.52 24.68
CA LEU A 54 31.63 -6.42 23.81
C LEU A 54 31.54 -7.20 22.47
N CYS A 55 30.37 -7.29 21.82
CA CYS A 55 30.20 -8.08 20.59
C CYS A 55 29.98 -7.25 19.30
N SER A 56 30.29 -5.96 19.29
CA SER A 56 30.20 -5.12 18.08
C SER A 56 31.53 -5.00 17.32
N SER A 57 32.69 -5.10 17.97
CA SER A 57 34.00 -4.92 17.31
C SER A 57 34.51 -6.17 16.59
N LEU A 58 34.25 -7.36 17.14
CA LEU A 58 34.70 -8.63 16.55
C LEU A 58 33.90 -9.04 15.30
N CYS A 59 32.62 -8.64 15.20
CA CYS A 59 31.79 -8.89 14.03
C CYS A 59 32.17 -7.97 12.85
N TRP A 60 32.52 -6.71 13.14
CA TRP A 60 33.05 -5.77 12.14
C TRP A 60 34.42 -6.19 11.60
N GLY A 61 35.29 -6.79 12.44
CA GLY A 61 36.59 -7.32 12.01
C GLY A 61 36.48 -8.45 10.98
N ARG A 62 35.54 -9.40 11.17
CA ARG A 62 35.29 -10.49 10.21
C ARG A 62 34.60 -10.00 8.93
N LEU A 63 33.70 -9.01 9.01
CA LEU A 63 33.08 -8.39 7.84
C LEU A 63 34.11 -7.68 6.95
N ARG A 64 35.10 -6.99 7.54
CA ARG A 64 36.16 -6.30 6.80
C ARG A 64 37.17 -7.26 6.14
N GLN A 65 37.43 -8.40 6.76
CA GLN A 65 38.26 -9.47 6.18
C GLN A 65 37.55 -10.16 5.00
N LEU A 66 36.23 -10.39 5.10
CA LEU A 66 35.43 -10.90 3.98
C LEU A 66 35.35 -9.88 2.84
N GLU A 67 35.21 -8.59 3.14
CA GLU A 67 35.18 -7.50 2.16
C GLU A 67 36.48 -7.40 1.33
N ASN A 68 37.65 -7.49 1.98
CA ASN A 68 38.94 -7.52 1.28
C ASN A 68 39.13 -8.80 0.45
N SER A 69 38.64 -9.95 0.94
CA SER A 69 38.71 -11.22 0.20
C SER A 69 37.83 -11.19 -1.06
N THR A 70 36.69 -10.51 -0.99
CA THR A 70 35.72 -10.35 -2.10
C THR A 70 36.18 -9.29 -3.12
N LEU A 71 36.93 -8.26 -2.67
CA LEU A 71 37.53 -7.25 -3.55
C LEU A 71 38.64 -7.85 -4.44
N VAL A 72 39.47 -8.75 -3.90
CA VAL A 72 40.51 -9.44 -4.67
C VAL A 72 39.91 -10.43 -5.68
N THR A 73 38.79 -11.10 -5.34
CA THR A 73 38.05 -11.93 -6.32
C THR A 73 37.40 -11.07 -7.40
N LYS A 74 36.82 -9.91 -7.04
CA LYS A 74 36.27 -8.94 -8.00
C LYS A 74 37.31 -8.44 -9.01
N GLN A 75 38.54 -8.16 -8.58
CA GLN A 75 39.59 -7.68 -9.47
C GLN A 75 40.08 -8.76 -10.46
N THR A 76 39.77 -10.03 -10.19
CA THR A 76 40.07 -11.19 -11.04
C THR A 76 38.88 -11.51 -11.96
N ASP A 77 37.64 -11.38 -11.47
CA ASP A 77 36.42 -11.59 -12.26
C ASP A 77 36.13 -10.43 -13.23
N GLU A 78 36.50 -9.19 -12.88
CA GLU A 78 36.35 -8.00 -13.74
C GLU A 78 37.30 -8.02 -14.94
N LYS A 79 38.40 -8.79 -14.86
CA LYS A 79 39.26 -9.11 -16.02
C LYS A 79 38.70 -10.22 -16.92
N SER A 80 37.63 -10.91 -16.51
CA SER A 80 37.00 -11.99 -17.29
C SER A 80 35.70 -11.57 -17.99
N LEU A 81 35.21 -10.34 -17.76
CA LEU A 81 33.90 -9.88 -18.26
C LEU A 81 33.92 -8.56 -19.05
N VAL A 82 35.08 -8.12 -19.54
CA VAL A 82 35.15 -6.98 -20.49
C VAL A 82 36.11 -7.31 -21.64
N LYS A 83 35.56 -7.92 -22.70
CA LYS A 83 36.07 -7.82 -24.07
C LYS A 83 34.86 -7.58 -24.98
N TYR A 84 34.53 -6.31 -25.19
CA TYR A 84 33.48 -5.88 -26.13
C TYR A 84 34.00 -4.88 -27.19
N ASP A 85 35.33 -4.82 -27.41
CA ASP A 85 35.96 -3.92 -28.40
C ASP A 85 36.84 -4.66 -29.44
N GLU A 86 36.58 -5.93 -29.75
CA GLU A 86 37.33 -6.68 -30.79
C GLU A 86 36.42 -7.47 -31.75
N LEU A 87 35.27 -6.90 -32.16
CA LEU A 87 34.38 -7.54 -33.15
C LEU A 87 34.02 -6.67 -34.37
N ASP A 88 34.68 -5.53 -34.57
CA ASP A 88 34.49 -4.68 -35.77
C ASP A 88 35.50 -4.94 -36.92
N ASP A 89 36.44 -5.88 -36.79
CA ASP A 89 37.51 -6.09 -37.80
C ASP A 89 37.56 -7.50 -38.43
N ALA A 90 36.44 -8.23 -38.50
CA ALA A 90 36.45 -9.59 -39.06
C ALA A 90 35.25 -9.94 -39.95
N TYR A 91 34.93 -9.09 -40.93
CA TYR A 91 34.21 -9.53 -42.16
C TYR A 91 34.65 -8.67 -43.35
N SER A 92 35.91 -8.83 -43.75
CA SER A 92 36.36 -8.54 -45.11
C SER A 92 36.68 -9.86 -45.80
N GLU A 93 36.17 -10.01 -47.02
CA GLU A 93 36.46 -11.02 -48.05
C GLU A 93 35.44 -12.16 -48.26
N ALA A 94 35.04 -12.27 -49.54
CA ALA A 94 34.30 -13.34 -50.24
C ALA A 94 32.76 -13.39 -50.05
N ASP A 95 31.99 -12.74 -50.93
CA ASP A 95 31.62 -13.31 -52.24
C ASP A 95 30.74 -12.36 -53.07
N GLU A 96 30.95 -12.39 -54.39
CA GLU A 96 30.38 -11.51 -55.42
C GLU A 96 28.88 -11.83 -55.74
N LEU A 97 28.04 -10.77 -55.73
CA LEU A 97 26.91 -10.37 -56.61
C LEU A 97 26.15 -11.43 -57.48
N PRO A 98 24.82 -11.26 -57.76
CA PRO A 98 24.32 -10.04 -58.41
C PRO A 98 22.88 -9.53 -58.12
N SER A 99 22.82 -8.21 -57.91
CA SER A 99 21.97 -7.22 -58.61
C SER A 99 20.46 -7.06 -58.32
N LYS A 100 20.11 -5.77 -58.16
CA LYS A 100 18.83 -5.06 -58.40
C LYS A 100 17.74 -5.09 -57.32
N SER A 101 17.70 -4.05 -56.49
CA SER A 101 16.82 -2.89 -56.77
C SER A 101 17.24 -1.70 -55.90
N GLU A 102 17.73 -0.68 -56.59
CA GLU A 102 18.15 0.61 -56.08
C GLU A 102 16.95 1.38 -55.50
N LYS A 103 16.95 1.66 -54.19
CA LYS A 103 16.12 2.72 -53.60
C LYS A 103 17.03 3.69 -52.85
N SER A 104 17.31 4.77 -53.57
CA SER A 104 17.84 6.07 -53.16
C SER A 104 17.73 6.38 -51.66
N TYR A 105 18.89 6.61 -51.06
CA TYR A 105 19.08 7.28 -49.79
C TYR A 105 18.89 8.79 -50.01
N ILE A 106 17.83 9.39 -49.44
CA ILE A 106 17.64 10.85 -49.41
C ILE A 106 18.06 11.35 -48.04
N PRO A 107 19.12 12.16 -47.90
CA PRO A 107 19.49 12.76 -46.63
C PRO A 107 18.60 13.97 -46.33
N GLY A 108 18.18 14.10 -45.07
CA GLY A 108 17.71 15.37 -44.49
C GLY A 108 16.34 15.89 -44.96
N ARG A 109 15.26 15.41 -44.31
CA ARG A 109 14.10 16.27 -44.00
C ARG A 109 13.61 15.96 -42.60
N SER A 110 13.80 16.91 -41.69
CA SER A 110 13.04 17.02 -40.45
C SER A 110 11.57 17.20 -40.80
N PHE A 111 10.82 16.10 -40.87
CA PHE A 111 9.37 16.18 -40.84
C PHE A 111 8.95 16.46 -39.40
N ILE A 112 8.85 17.75 -39.06
CA ILE A 112 8.07 18.21 -37.91
C ILE A 112 6.59 17.97 -38.29
N PRO A 113 5.87 17.02 -37.66
CA PRO A 113 4.45 16.92 -37.91
C PRO A 113 3.76 18.17 -37.34
N LYS A 114 2.91 18.77 -38.17
CA LYS A 114 2.11 19.96 -37.83
C LYS A 114 1.27 19.66 -36.59
N LYS A 115 1.58 20.36 -35.49
CA LYS A 115 0.76 20.41 -34.27
C LYS A 115 -0.66 20.86 -34.61
N CYS A 116 -1.67 20.06 -34.29
CA CYS A 116 -3.06 20.52 -34.24
C CYS A 116 -3.30 21.36 -32.96
N PRO A 117 -4.03 22.49 -33.00
CA PRO A 117 -4.01 23.46 -31.89
C PRO A 117 -5.10 23.25 -30.81
N CYS A 118 -5.89 22.18 -30.83
CA CYS A 118 -7.15 22.13 -30.06
C CYS A 118 -7.27 21.10 -28.92
N LEU A 119 -6.18 20.55 -28.38
CA LEU A 119 -6.17 20.03 -26.99
C LEU A 119 -4.72 19.92 -26.47
N LYS A 120 -4.25 20.96 -25.78
CA LYS A 120 -2.89 21.04 -25.23
C LYS A 120 -2.71 20.13 -24.00
N CYS A 121 -2.44 18.85 -24.25
CA CYS A 121 -1.60 17.99 -23.42
C CYS A 121 -1.02 16.92 -24.34
N ASP A 122 0.13 17.20 -24.94
CA ASP A 122 0.91 16.24 -25.75
C ASP A 122 1.65 15.26 -24.80
N MET A 123 0.91 14.71 -23.84
CA MET A 123 1.38 13.74 -22.87
C MET A 123 1.24 12.35 -23.49
N ALA A 124 2.34 11.59 -23.54
CA ALA A 124 2.33 10.24 -24.09
C ALA A 124 1.24 9.39 -23.41
N LYS A 125 0.54 8.58 -24.20
CA LYS A 125 -0.66 7.84 -23.80
C LYS A 125 -0.39 6.91 -22.62
N ARG A 126 0.82 6.37 -22.50
CA ARG A 126 1.27 5.58 -21.34
C ARG A 126 1.16 6.33 -20.00
N TYR A 127 1.48 7.63 -19.96
CA TYR A 127 1.35 8.44 -18.75
C TYR A 127 -0.11 8.80 -18.46
N GLN A 128 -0.94 8.97 -19.49
CA GLN A 128 -2.38 9.17 -19.31
C GLN A 128 -3.01 7.96 -18.60
N ILE A 129 -2.65 6.75 -19.02
CA ILE A 129 -3.10 5.51 -18.34
C ILE A 129 -2.54 5.42 -16.92
N ALA A 130 -1.30 5.87 -16.67
CA ALA A 130 -0.71 5.85 -15.34
C ALA A 130 -1.45 6.79 -14.37
N ILE A 131 -1.76 8.01 -14.82
CA ILE A 131 -2.52 9.00 -14.04
C ILE A 131 -3.95 8.51 -13.81
N LEU A 132 -4.61 7.96 -14.84
CA LEU A 132 -5.95 7.38 -14.68
C LEU A 132 -5.95 6.22 -13.70
N SER A 133 -4.95 5.33 -13.77
CA SER A 133 -4.78 4.21 -12.83
C SER A 133 -4.55 4.71 -11.40
N SER A 134 -3.77 5.79 -11.25
CA SER A 134 -3.55 6.48 -9.98
C SER A 134 -4.85 7.04 -9.41
N MET A 135 -5.66 7.72 -10.22
CA MET A 135 -6.97 8.23 -9.83
C MET A 135 -7.94 7.11 -9.43
N GLY A 136 -7.90 5.97 -10.12
CA GLY A 136 -8.69 4.79 -9.75
C GLY A 136 -8.29 4.20 -8.40
N LEU A 137 -6.99 4.07 -8.15
CA LEU A 137 -6.46 3.61 -6.86
C LEU A 137 -6.73 4.61 -5.73
N LEU A 138 -6.76 5.91 -6.02
CA LEU A 138 -7.15 6.96 -5.08
C LEU A 138 -8.59 6.78 -4.64
N LEU A 139 -9.53 6.61 -5.58
CA LEU A 139 -10.94 6.40 -5.26
C LEU A 139 -11.19 5.09 -4.51
N SER A 140 -10.52 4.01 -4.93
CA SER A 140 -10.54 2.71 -4.24
C SER A 140 -10.08 2.83 -2.78
N PHE A 141 -9.00 3.57 -2.50
CA PHE A 141 -8.57 3.80 -1.11
C PHE A 141 -9.49 4.74 -0.34
N GLY A 142 -10.03 5.78 -0.99
CA GLY A 142 -11.02 6.67 -0.37
C GLY A 142 -12.24 5.92 0.13
N ILE A 143 -12.75 4.97 -0.67
CA ILE A 143 -13.84 4.06 -0.30
C ILE A 143 -13.50 3.27 0.99
N ARG A 144 -12.28 2.75 1.13
CA ARG A 144 -11.86 1.99 2.33
C ARG A 144 -11.77 2.88 3.57
N CYS A 145 -11.22 4.07 3.43
CA CYS A 145 -11.03 4.99 4.54
C CYS A 145 -12.35 5.61 5.03
N ASN A 146 -13.37 5.66 4.18
CA ASN A 146 -14.65 6.28 4.51
C ASN A 146 -15.36 5.59 5.69
N MET A 147 -15.27 4.26 5.80
CA MET A 147 -16.02 3.56 6.84
C MET A 147 -15.49 3.84 8.25
N GLY A 148 -14.17 3.92 8.44
CA GLY A 148 -13.60 4.20 9.76
C GLY A 148 -14.13 5.49 10.36
N VAL A 149 -14.30 6.53 9.54
CA VAL A 149 -14.88 7.82 9.97
C VAL A 149 -16.39 7.72 10.19
N ALA A 150 -17.13 7.04 9.30
CA ALA A 150 -18.57 6.90 9.43
C ALA A 150 -18.99 6.12 10.69
N VAL A 151 -18.23 5.09 11.08
CA VAL A 151 -18.53 4.29 12.28
C VAL A 151 -18.46 5.13 13.57
N LEU A 152 -17.58 6.12 13.61
CA LEU A 152 -17.46 7.03 14.77
C LEU A 152 -18.74 7.84 14.97
N ASP A 153 -19.40 8.27 13.90
CA ASP A 153 -20.68 8.98 13.97
C ASP A 153 -21.85 8.03 14.28
N MET A 154 -21.87 6.82 13.67
CA MET A 154 -22.94 5.83 13.83
C MET A 154 -23.06 5.25 15.25
N THR A 155 -21.95 5.16 15.98
CA THR A 155 -21.87 4.40 17.25
C THR A 155 -21.77 5.27 18.50
N LYS A 156 -21.64 6.59 18.34
CA LYS A 156 -21.40 7.51 19.45
C LYS A 156 -22.68 8.19 19.96
N ASN A 157 -22.73 8.38 21.27
CA ASN A 157 -23.65 9.32 21.91
C ASN A 157 -23.04 10.73 21.81
N THR A 158 -23.38 11.48 20.76
CA THR A 158 -22.86 12.84 20.58
C THR A 158 -23.82 13.87 21.19
N THR A 159 -23.30 14.72 22.08
CA THR A 159 -23.91 16.01 22.41
C THR A 159 -23.58 16.99 21.28
N LYS A 160 -24.60 17.42 20.52
CA LYS A 160 -24.42 18.54 19.59
C LYS A 160 -24.39 19.82 20.42
N ASP A 161 -23.23 20.46 20.52
CA ASP A 161 -23.18 21.88 20.85
C ASP A 161 -23.83 22.63 19.68
N MET A 162 -25.09 23.03 19.86
CA MET A 162 -25.72 24.03 19.00
C MET A 162 -24.96 25.33 19.22
N ASP A 163 -24.05 25.65 18.31
CA ASP A 163 -23.39 26.94 18.29
C ASP A 163 -24.45 27.99 17.86
N GLY A 164 -24.92 28.75 18.85
CA GLY A 164 -25.99 29.73 18.69
C GLY A 164 -26.41 30.30 20.05
N ASP A 165 -25.62 31.25 20.53
CA ASP A 165 -25.82 32.09 21.72
C ASP A 165 -25.53 31.46 23.09
N GLY A 166 -24.67 32.15 23.84
CA GLY A 166 -24.22 31.81 25.19
C GLY A 166 -25.34 31.86 26.24
N VAL A 167 -26.28 30.93 26.14
CA VAL A 167 -27.22 30.56 27.19
C VAL A 167 -27.05 29.06 27.40
N ILE A 168 -26.54 28.69 28.58
CA ILE A 168 -26.52 27.32 29.08
C ILE A 168 -27.98 26.88 29.19
N SER A 169 -28.52 26.29 28.12
CA SER A 169 -29.82 25.63 28.16
C SER A 169 -29.61 24.24 28.76
N LEU A 170 -30.31 24.01 29.87
CA LEU A 170 -30.26 22.80 30.70
C LEU A 170 -30.97 21.60 30.04
N ASN A 171 -30.88 21.50 28.71
CA ASN A 171 -31.40 20.41 27.89
C ASN A 171 -30.27 19.88 27.02
N GLU A 172 -29.34 19.20 27.68
CA GLU A 172 -28.32 18.36 27.06
C GLU A 172 -29.04 17.22 26.31
N SER A 173 -29.39 17.46 25.05
CA SER A 173 -30.00 16.45 24.19
C SER A 173 -28.94 15.41 23.82
N LEU A 174 -28.78 14.41 24.69
CA LEU A 174 -28.08 13.16 24.38
C LEU A 174 -28.78 12.54 23.18
N GLN A 175 -28.19 12.70 21.99
CA GLN A 175 -28.62 11.92 20.83
C GLN A 175 -28.14 10.49 21.07
N GLU A 176 -29.08 9.58 21.28
CA GLU A 176 -28.81 8.14 21.39
C GLU A 176 -28.11 7.64 20.12
N PRO A 177 -27.26 6.61 20.23
CA PRO A 177 -26.49 6.14 19.09
C PRO A 177 -27.47 5.59 18.05
N GLU A 178 -27.32 6.04 16.80
CA GLU A 178 -28.22 5.63 15.71
C GLU A 178 -28.18 4.10 15.52
N PHE A 179 -27.02 3.49 15.80
CA PHE A 179 -26.84 2.04 15.87
C PHE A 179 -26.15 1.61 17.16
N ASN A 180 -26.78 0.69 17.89
CA ASN A 180 -26.20 0.09 19.10
C ASN A 180 -25.23 -1.06 18.74
N TRP A 181 -24.12 -0.72 18.08
CA TRP A 181 -23.05 -1.67 17.73
C TRP A 181 -22.01 -1.74 18.84
N THR A 182 -21.64 -2.95 19.25
CA THR A 182 -20.54 -3.14 20.20
C THR A 182 -19.19 -2.91 19.50
N PRO A 183 -18.12 -2.55 20.23
CA PRO A 183 -16.78 -2.43 19.66
C PRO A 183 -16.30 -3.72 18.95
N GLU A 184 -16.76 -4.88 19.43
CA GLU A 184 -16.52 -6.17 18.78
C GLU A 184 -17.17 -6.25 17.40
N THR A 185 -18.44 -5.84 17.28
CA THR A 185 -19.13 -5.82 15.97
C THR A 185 -18.51 -4.84 15.00
N VAL A 186 -18.07 -3.66 15.46
CA VAL A 186 -17.32 -2.69 14.65
C VAL A 186 -16.03 -3.32 14.10
N GLY A 187 -15.25 -3.97 14.96
CA GLY A 187 -14.03 -4.67 14.54
C GLY A 187 -14.28 -5.78 13.53
N VAL A 188 -15.40 -6.52 13.67
CA VAL A 188 -15.82 -7.54 12.68
C VAL A 188 -16.21 -6.90 11.36
N VAL A 189 -16.98 -5.82 11.37
CA VAL A 189 -17.37 -5.09 10.16
C VAL A 189 -16.14 -4.56 9.41
N ASP A 190 -15.17 -3.97 10.11
CA ASP A 190 -13.96 -3.47 9.48
C ASP A 190 -13.05 -4.58 8.94
N SER A 191 -12.89 -5.67 9.70
CA SER A 191 -12.07 -6.81 9.27
C SER A 191 -12.70 -7.63 8.13
N SER A 192 -14.03 -7.62 8.00
CA SER A 192 -14.76 -8.40 6.99
C SER A 192 -14.36 -8.09 5.54
N PHE A 193 -13.97 -6.85 5.25
CA PHE A 193 -13.42 -6.47 3.94
C PHE A 193 -12.15 -7.26 3.62
N PHE A 194 -11.26 -7.44 4.59
CA PHE A 194 -9.99 -8.13 4.38
C PHE A 194 -10.16 -9.63 4.15
N TRP A 195 -11.23 -10.24 4.67
CA TRP A 195 -11.53 -11.66 4.42
C TRP A 195 -11.74 -11.92 2.93
N GLY A 196 -12.54 -11.08 2.26
CA GLY A 196 -12.72 -11.16 0.80
C GLY A 196 -11.45 -10.78 0.04
N TYR A 197 -10.75 -9.75 0.51
CA TYR A 197 -9.53 -9.26 -0.13
C TYR A 197 -8.44 -10.33 -0.23
N ILE A 198 -8.18 -11.10 0.84
CA ILE A 198 -7.14 -12.12 0.87
C ILE A 198 -7.42 -13.25 -0.13
N VAL A 199 -8.68 -13.70 -0.22
CA VAL A 199 -9.08 -14.82 -1.10
C VAL A 199 -8.78 -14.54 -2.56
N THR A 200 -8.87 -13.28 -2.98
CA THR A 200 -8.83 -12.89 -4.39
C THR A 200 -7.47 -12.40 -4.87
N GLN A 201 -6.48 -12.21 -3.98
CA GLN A 201 -5.13 -11.79 -4.38
C GLN A 201 -4.45 -12.79 -5.31
N ILE A 202 -4.43 -14.08 -4.94
CA ILE A 202 -3.76 -15.12 -5.74
C ILE A 202 -4.56 -15.43 -7.01
N PRO A 203 -5.89 -15.70 -6.95
CA PRO A 203 -6.69 -15.92 -8.15
C PRO A 203 -6.74 -14.69 -9.06
N GLY A 204 -6.76 -13.49 -8.48
CA GLY A 204 -6.76 -12.22 -9.21
C GLY A 204 -5.51 -12.03 -10.06
N GLY A 205 -4.33 -12.40 -9.55
CA GLY A 205 -3.09 -12.41 -10.34
C GLY A 205 -3.12 -13.40 -11.50
N TYR A 206 -3.67 -14.60 -11.26
CA TYR A 206 -3.88 -15.57 -12.34
C TYR A 206 -4.88 -15.08 -13.38
N LEU A 207 -6.00 -14.48 -12.93
CA LEU A 207 -7.03 -13.93 -13.79
C LEU A 207 -6.50 -12.77 -14.63
N ALA A 208 -5.72 -11.86 -14.04
CA ALA A 208 -5.06 -10.75 -14.74
C ALA A 208 -4.04 -11.21 -15.80
N SER A 209 -3.57 -12.46 -15.72
CA SER A 209 -2.67 -13.04 -16.73
C SER A 209 -3.38 -13.63 -17.95
N ARG A 210 -4.67 -14.00 -17.80
CA ARG A 210 -5.49 -14.64 -18.85
C ARG A 210 -6.56 -13.74 -19.45
N VAL A 211 -7.10 -12.84 -18.64
CA VAL A 211 -8.16 -11.89 -19.01
C VAL A 211 -7.55 -10.50 -19.17
N SER A 212 -8.22 -9.65 -19.95
CA SER A 212 -7.87 -8.24 -20.10
C SER A 212 -7.72 -7.53 -18.74
N ALA A 213 -6.48 -7.26 -18.35
CA ALA A 213 -6.17 -6.61 -17.07
C ALA A 213 -6.80 -5.21 -16.97
N THR A 214 -6.88 -4.48 -18.09
CA THR A 214 -7.53 -3.17 -18.19
C THR A 214 -9.02 -3.23 -17.83
N ARG A 215 -9.75 -4.23 -18.36
CA ARG A 215 -11.18 -4.39 -18.03
C ARG A 215 -11.37 -4.84 -16.59
N LEU A 216 -10.53 -5.76 -16.12
CA LEU A 216 -10.58 -6.27 -14.76
C LEU A 216 -10.39 -5.15 -13.73
N PHE A 217 -9.41 -4.26 -13.96
CA PHE A 217 -9.15 -3.10 -13.10
C PHE A 217 -10.34 -2.13 -13.03
N GLY A 218 -10.91 -1.78 -14.20
CA GLY A 218 -12.07 -0.88 -14.27
C GLY A 218 -13.33 -1.46 -13.62
N MET A 219 -13.61 -2.75 -13.88
CA MET A 219 -14.74 -3.47 -13.29
C MET A 219 -14.60 -3.60 -11.78
N ALA A 220 -13.40 -3.86 -11.27
CA ALA A 220 -13.16 -3.99 -9.83
C ALA A 220 -13.53 -2.70 -9.08
N ILE A 221 -13.05 -1.55 -9.55
CA ILE A 221 -13.35 -0.26 -8.93
C ILE A 221 -14.82 0.12 -9.12
N GLY A 222 -15.40 -0.12 -10.30
CA GLY A 222 -16.82 0.17 -10.57
C GLY A 222 -17.77 -0.65 -9.69
N ILE A 223 -17.53 -1.96 -9.58
CA ILE A 223 -18.35 -2.83 -8.73
C ILE A 223 -18.14 -2.50 -7.24
N SER A 224 -16.90 -2.23 -6.79
CA SER A 224 -16.63 -1.79 -5.42
C SER A 224 -17.37 -0.49 -5.08
N ALA A 225 -17.38 0.48 -6.01
CA ALA A 225 -18.11 1.73 -5.86
C ALA A 225 -19.64 1.53 -5.79
N CYS A 226 -20.19 0.62 -6.61
CA CYS A 226 -21.61 0.24 -6.53
C CYS A 226 -21.95 -0.41 -5.19
N MET A 227 -21.12 -1.35 -4.69
CA MET A 227 -21.31 -1.96 -3.37
C MET A 227 -21.23 -0.92 -2.26
N ASN A 228 -20.32 0.06 -2.38
CA ASN A 228 -20.18 1.14 -1.40
C ASN A 228 -21.45 1.99 -1.27
N MET A 229 -22.17 2.24 -2.37
CA MET A 229 -23.46 2.97 -2.33
C MET A 229 -24.58 2.19 -1.64
N LEU A 230 -24.48 0.86 -1.56
CA LEU A 230 -25.46 0.01 -0.89
C LEU A 230 -25.25 -0.03 0.64
N LEU A 231 -24.09 0.39 1.14
CA LEU A 231 -23.74 0.28 2.57
C LEU A 231 -24.69 1.06 3.50
N PRO A 232 -25.10 2.32 3.20
CA PRO A 232 -26.04 3.03 4.06
C PRO A 232 -27.37 2.29 4.22
N GLY A 233 -27.98 1.83 3.12
CA GLY A 233 -29.22 1.06 3.16
C GLY A 233 -29.07 -0.31 3.84
N ALA A 234 -27.90 -0.94 3.73
CA ALA A 234 -27.60 -2.18 4.45
C ALA A 234 -27.48 -1.97 5.97
N ALA A 235 -26.92 -0.84 6.40
CA ALA A 235 -26.75 -0.50 7.81
C ALA A 235 -28.09 -0.28 8.52
N GLU A 236 -29.06 0.37 7.86
CA GLU A 236 -30.41 0.58 8.38
C GLU A 236 -31.17 -0.72 8.66
N ILE A 237 -30.86 -1.81 7.93
CA ILE A 237 -31.53 -3.10 8.08
C ILE A 237 -30.84 -3.95 9.16
N HIS A 238 -29.56 -4.27 8.99
CA HIS A 238 -28.82 -5.14 9.92
C HIS A 238 -27.30 -5.11 9.66
N TYR A 239 -26.47 -5.14 10.71
CA TYR A 239 -25.00 -5.18 10.60
C TYR A 239 -24.48 -6.39 9.79
N GLY A 240 -25.19 -7.52 9.80
CA GLY A 240 -24.85 -8.69 8.99
C GLY A 240 -24.91 -8.46 7.47
N LEU A 241 -25.78 -7.56 7.00
CA LEU A 241 -25.81 -7.16 5.59
C LEU A 241 -24.60 -6.28 5.25
N VAL A 242 -24.22 -5.38 6.16
CA VAL A 242 -23.00 -4.57 6.02
C VAL A 242 -21.77 -5.47 5.88
N ILE A 243 -21.64 -6.49 6.74
CA ILE A 243 -20.56 -7.50 6.66
C ILE A 243 -20.58 -8.20 5.29
N SER A 244 -21.76 -8.61 4.81
CA SER A 244 -21.88 -9.30 3.52
C SER A 244 -21.45 -8.42 2.35
N VAL A 245 -21.89 -7.17 2.32
CA VAL A 245 -21.50 -6.18 1.29
C VAL A 245 -19.99 -5.91 1.35
N ARG A 246 -19.42 -5.75 2.56
CA ARG A 246 -17.99 -5.54 2.76
C ARG A 246 -17.13 -6.72 2.29
N ILE A 247 -17.56 -7.96 2.53
CA ILE A 247 -16.87 -9.16 2.03
C ILE A 247 -16.87 -9.16 0.50
N LEU A 248 -18.02 -8.91 -0.14
CA LEU A 248 -18.13 -8.84 -1.59
C LEU A 248 -17.27 -7.71 -2.17
N GLN A 249 -17.25 -6.56 -1.52
CA GLN A 249 -16.41 -5.43 -1.89
C GLN A 249 -14.92 -5.80 -1.81
N GLY A 250 -14.49 -6.46 -0.73
CA GLY A 250 -13.13 -6.97 -0.58
C GLY A 250 -12.73 -7.98 -1.65
N LEU A 251 -13.62 -8.93 -1.99
CA LEU A 251 -13.41 -9.91 -3.06
C LEU A 251 -13.16 -9.21 -4.40
N VAL A 252 -13.99 -8.22 -4.72
CA VAL A 252 -13.88 -7.49 -5.98
C VAL A 252 -12.62 -6.63 -6.00
N GLU A 253 -12.28 -6.00 -4.89
CA GLU A 253 -11.17 -5.04 -4.85
C GLU A 253 -9.78 -5.71 -4.76
N GLY A 254 -9.71 -6.97 -4.31
CA GLY A 254 -8.45 -7.73 -4.23
C GLY A 254 -7.75 -7.96 -5.58
N VAL A 255 -8.49 -7.93 -6.70
CA VAL A 255 -7.89 -8.09 -8.04
C VAL A 255 -7.24 -6.81 -8.60
N THR A 256 -7.43 -5.66 -7.94
CA THR A 256 -7.04 -4.33 -8.44
C THR A 256 -5.52 -4.19 -8.60
N TYR A 257 -4.73 -4.60 -7.61
CA TYR A 257 -3.27 -4.51 -7.66
C TYR A 257 -2.64 -5.43 -8.70
N PRO A 258 -2.99 -6.74 -8.76
CA PRO A 258 -2.50 -7.61 -9.82
C PRO A 258 -2.91 -7.15 -11.22
N ALA A 259 -4.14 -6.64 -11.39
CA ALA A 259 -4.59 -6.07 -12.66
C ALA A 259 -3.77 -4.84 -13.07
N CYS A 260 -3.44 -3.95 -12.14
CA CYS A 260 -2.56 -2.81 -12.40
C CYS A 260 -1.20 -3.26 -12.95
N HIS A 261 -0.55 -4.25 -12.32
CA HIS A 261 0.70 -4.83 -12.86
C HIS A 261 0.52 -5.51 -14.23
N GLY A 262 -0.64 -6.12 -14.47
CA GLY A 262 -1.04 -6.69 -15.75
C GLY A 262 -1.14 -5.64 -16.87
N ILE A 263 -1.68 -4.46 -16.60
CA ILE A 263 -1.74 -3.34 -17.56
C ILE A 263 -0.32 -2.95 -18.01
N TRP A 264 0.60 -2.82 -17.05
CA TRP A 264 2.00 -2.46 -17.33
C TRP A 264 2.77 -3.51 -18.11
N ARG A 265 2.25 -4.73 -18.26
CA ARG A 265 2.86 -5.73 -19.15
C ARG A 265 2.82 -5.30 -20.61
N HIS A 266 1.78 -4.56 -21.03
CA HIS A 266 1.56 -4.17 -22.42
C HIS A 266 1.91 -2.71 -22.70
N TRP A 267 1.88 -1.85 -21.69
CA TRP A 267 2.02 -0.41 -21.84
C TRP A 267 3.36 0.17 -21.37
N ALA A 268 4.12 -0.55 -20.56
CA ALA A 268 5.37 -0.03 -19.99
C ALA A 268 6.61 -0.64 -20.68
N PRO A 269 7.44 0.20 -21.34
CA PRO A 269 8.80 -0.17 -21.71
C PRO A 269 9.63 -0.59 -20.47
N PRO A 270 10.56 -1.55 -20.59
CA PRO A 270 11.32 -2.08 -19.45
C PRO A 270 12.03 -1.00 -18.61
N LEU A 271 12.60 0.02 -19.25
CA LEU A 271 13.35 1.09 -18.59
C LEU A 271 12.46 2.06 -17.79
N GLU A 272 11.19 2.21 -18.18
CA GLU A 272 10.26 3.18 -17.56
C GLU A 272 9.21 2.51 -16.66
N ARG A 273 9.19 1.18 -16.61
CA ARG A 273 8.15 0.39 -15.93
C ARG A 273 8.03 0.68 -14.44
N SER A 274 9.15 0.85 -13.75
CA SER A 274 9.15 1.18 -12.32
C SER A 274 8.50 2.55 -12.08
N MET A 275 8.82 3.55 -12.90
CA MET A 275 8.26 4.90 -12.78
C MET A 275 6.75 4.90 -13.05
N LEU A 276 6.27 4.24 -14.11
CA LEU A 276 4.84 4.16 -14.42
C LEU A 276 4.05 3.43 -13.31
N ALA A 277 4.62 2.36 -12.75
CA ALA A 277 4.04 1.66 -11.62
C ALA A 277 3.98 2.56 -10.36
N THR A 278 5.05 3.31 -10.06
CA THR A 278 5.09 4.23 -8.91
C THR A 278 4.05 5.35 -9.05
N ILE A 279 3.89 5.96 -10.24
CA ILE A 279 2.85 6.97 -10.49
C ILE A 279 1.46 6.40 -10.19
N SER A 280 1.23 5.16 -10.60
CA SER A 280 -0.04 4.47 -10.37
C SER A 280 -0.28 4.21 -8.88
N PHE A 281 0.70 3.65 -8.17
CA PHE A 281 0.54 3.34 -6.74
C PHE A 281 0.54 4.55 -5.81
N CYS A 282 1.08 5.69 -6.25
CA CYS A 282 0.97 6.95 -5.52
C CYS A 282 -0.50 7.30 -5.22
N GLY A 283 -1.41 6.93 -6.13
CA GLY A 283 -2.86 7.10 -5.97
C GLY A 283 -3.40 6.47 -4.70
N SER A 284 -2.92 5.29 -4.30
CA SER A 284 -3.35 4.62 -3.07
C SER A 284 -3.08 5.46 -1.82
N TYR A 285 -1.90 6.10 -1.74
CA TYR A 285 -1.54 6.96 -0.61
C TYR A 285 -2.31 8.29 -0.66
N ALA A 286 -2.43 8.88 -1.85
CA ALA A 286 -3.25 10.07 -2.06
C ALA A 286 -4.71 9.84 -1.65
N GLY A 287 -5.25 8.64 -1.90
CA GLY A 287 -6.59 8.22 -1.50
C GLY A 287 -6.77 8.21 0.01
N ALA A 288 -5.79 7.73 0.78
CA ALA A 288 -5.84 7.79 2.24
C ALA A 288 -5.75 9.24 2.76
N VAL A 289 -4.86 10.05 2.18
CA VAL A 289 -4.63 11.45 2.58
C VAL A 289 -5.84 12.33 2.30
N LEU A 290 -6.49 12.17 1.14
CA LEU A 290 -7.65 12.96 0.76
C LEU A 290 -8.96 12.34 1.27
N GLY A 291 -8.99 11.02 1.44
CA GLY A 291 -10.17 10.26 1.82
C GLY A 291 -10.65 10.56 3.24
N MET A 292 -9.75 10.55 4.22
CA MET A 292 -10.14 10.76 5.63
C MET A 292 -10.68 12.19 5.89
N PRO A 293 -10.03 13.28 5.44
CA PRO A 293 -10.56 14.62 5.64
C PRO A 293 -11.88 14.84 4.90
N LEU A 294 -11.98 14.37 3.66
CA LEU A 294 -13.19 14.50 2.86
C LEU A 294 -14.36 13.76 3.52
N SER A 295 -14.12 12.54 4.03
CA SER A 295 -15.11 11.76 4.77
C SER A 295 -15.55 12.46 6.06
N GLY A 296 -14.61 13.05 6.83
CA GLY A 296 -14.94 13.80 8.05
C GLY A 296 -15.79 15.04 7.80
N ILE A 297 -15.43 15.83 6.76
CA ILE A 297 -16.21 17.01 6.35
C ILE A 297 -17.61 16.62 5.87
N LEU A 298 -17.71 15.59 5.02
CA LEU A 298 -18.99 15.10 4.51
C LEU A 298 -19.91 14.62 5.65
N THR A 299 -19.35 13.84 6.58
CA THR A 299 -20.09 13.35 7.76
C THR A 299 -20.66 14.49 8.59
N ARG A 300 -19.86 15.55 8.85
CA ARG A 300 -20.30 16.70 9.65
C ARG A 300 -21.44 17.50 9.03
N TYR A 301 -21.41 17.75 7.72
CA TYR A 301 -22.40 18.63 7.05
C TYR A 301 -23.60 17.89 6.47
N PHE A 302 -23.41 16.66 5.98
CA PHE A 302 -24.41 15.91 5.22
C PHE A 302 -24.78 14.56 5.86
N GLY A 303 -24.23 14.25 7.04
CA GLY A 303 -24.44 12.97 7.75
C GLY A 303 -23.51 11.86 7.29
N TRP A 304 -23.40 10.79 8.09
CA TRP A 304 -22.48 9.67 7.85
C TRP A 304 -22.70 8.93 6.52
N GLN A 305 -23.93 8.92 5.99
CA GLN A 305 -24.26 8.26 4.72
C GLN A 305 -23.58 8.94 3.52
N SER A 306 -23.35 10.25 3.62
CA SER A 306 -22.91 11.09 2.50
C SER A 306 -21.57 10.69 1.92
N GLY A 307 -20.62 10.24 2.75
CA GLY A 307 -19.31 9.75 2.32
C GLY A 307 -19.43 8.52 1.40
N PHE A 308 -20.35 7.60 1.72
CA PHE A 308 -20.57 6.40 0.91
C PHE A 308 -21.11 6.72 -0.48
N TYR A 309 -22.08 7.64 -0.56
CA TYR A 309 -22.62 8.10 -1.84
C TYR A 309 -21.61 8.91 -2.64
N CYS A 310 -20.84 9.80 -2.00
CA CYS A 310 -19.84 10.62 -2.69
C CYS A 310 -18.76 9.76 -3.35
N PHE A 311 -18.08 8.90 -2.58
CA PHE A 311 -17.05 8.02 -3.14
C PHE A 311 -17.62 6.97 -4.11
N GLY A 312 -18.85 6.50 -3.88
CA GLY A 312 -19.54 5.59 -4.77
C GLY A 312 -19.85 6.18 -6.14
N VAL A 313 -20.42 7.40 -6.19
CA VAL A 313 -20.72 8.10 -7.45
C VAL A 313 -19.43 8.47 -8.19
N LEU A 314 -18.41 8.98 -7.48
CA LEU A 314 -17.12 9.31 -8.08
C LEU A 314 -16.43 8.06 -8.65
N GLY A 315 -16.44 6.94 -7.90
CA GLY A 315 -15.90 5.66 -8.35
C GLY A 315 -16.62 5.09 -9.58
N ALA A 316 -17.95 5.16 -9.61
CA ALA A 316 -18.75 4.72 -10.75
C ALA A 316 -18.52 5.61 -11.98
N ALA A 317 -18.50 6.93 -11.82
CA ALA A 317 -18.22 7.87 -12.90
C ALA A 317 -16.80 7.69 -13.46
N TRP A 318 -15.82 7.47 -12.57
CA TRP A 318 -14.45 7.15 -12.98
C TRP A 318 -14.37 5.82 -13.73
N SER A 319 -15.07 4.77 -13.28
CA SER A 319 -15.10 3.46 -13.95
C SER A 319 -15.70 3.56 -15.36
N LEU A 320 -16.74 4.39 -15.52
CA LEU A 320 -17.32 4.68 -16.82
C LEU A 320 -16.32 5.42 -17.73
N ALA A 321 -15.64 6.45 -17.23
CA ALA A 321 -14.60 7.16 -17.97
C ALA A 321 -13.44 6.22 -18.35
N TRP A 322 -13.02 5.34 -17.44
CA TRP A 322 -11.99 4.33 -17.68
C TRP A 322 -12.39 3.40 -18.83
N TRP A 323 -13.65 3.00 -18.93
CA TRP A 323 -14.12 2.14 -20.02
C TRP A 323 -13.95 2.78 -21.41
N PHE A 324 -14.10 4.10 -21.52
CA PHE A 324 -13.94 4.82 -22.78
C PHE A 324 -12.49 5.21 -23.10
N LEU A 325 -11.69 5.46 -22.07
CA LEU A 325 -10.33 6.01 -22.20
C LEU A 325 -9.24 4.94 -22.18
N SER A 326 -9.48 3.77 -21.59
CA SER A 326 -8.47 2.74 -21.40
C SER A 326 -8.61 1.59 -22.41
N TYR A 327 -7.48 1.16 -22.97
CA TYR A 327 -7.41 0.07 -23.94
C TYR A 327 -6.38 -0.97 -23.47
N GLU A 328 -6.61 -2.24 -23.82
CA GLU A 328 -5.75 -3.34 -23.36
C GLU A 328 -4.35 -3.29 -23.97
N ARG A 329 -4.26 -3.01 -25.27
CA ARG A 329 -3.00 -2.96 -26.00
C ARG A 329 -2.80 -1.61 -26.68
N PRO A 330 -1.55 -1.12 -26.78
CA PRO A 330 -1.23 0.06 -27.59
C PRO A 330 -1.74 -0.05 -29.02
N SER A 331 -1.66 -1.23 -29.63
CA SER A 331 -2.13 -1.49 -31.01
C SER A 331 -3.64 -1.31 -31.22
N THR A 332 -4.44 -1.43 -30.16
CA THR A 332 -5.91 -1.25 -30.22
C THR A 332 -6.34 0.18 -29.89
N HIS A 333 -5.41 1.03 -29.48
CA HIS A 333 -5.73 2.37 -29.00
C HIS A 333 -5.94 3.32 -30.19
N PRO A 334 -7.12 3.94 -30.36
CA PRO A 334 -7.48 4.66 -31.59
C PRO A 334 -6.73 5.99 -31.78
N THR A 335 -6.22 6.58 -30.70
CA THR A 335 -5.59 7.92 -30.70
C THR A 335 -4.11 7.91 -30.29
N ILE A 336 -3.45 6.75 -30.33
CA ILE A 336 -2.01 6.67 -30.02
C ILE A 336 -1.20 7.17 -31.23
N SER A 337 -0.10 7.88 -30.98
CA SER A 337 0.82 8.23 -32.06
C SER A 337 1.55 6.98 -32.54
N GLU A 338 1.78 6.88 -33.85
CA GLU A 338 2.49 5.72 -34.42
C GLU A 338 3.93 5.62 -33.87
N GLU A 339 4.57 6.77 -33.61
CA GLU A 339 5.88 6.83 -32.96
C GLU A 339 5.88 6.20 -31.55
N GLU A 340 4.89 6.53 -30.71
CA GLU A 340 4.78 5.96 -29.36
C GLU A 340 4.47 4.46 -29.43
N ARG A 341 3.59 4.05 -30.35
CA ARG A 341 3.25 2.64 -30.54
C ARG A 341 4.46 1.82 -30.93
N ILE A 342 5.22 2.26 -31.95
CA ILE A 342 6.42 1.56 -32.41
C ILE A 342 7.44 1.48 -31.29
N TYR A 343 7.66 2.56 -30.53
CA TYR A 343 8.58 2.57 -29.40
C TYR A 343 8.22 1.54 -28.31
N ILE A 344 6.93 1.41 -27.97
CA ILE A 344 6.48 0.44 -26.97
C ILE A 344 6.61 -1.00 -27.51
N GLU A 345 6.13 -1.25 -28.73
CA GLU A 345 6.12 -2.59 -29.32
C GLU A 345 7.55 -3.10 -29.58
N SER A 346 8.48 -2.24 -30.04
CA SER A 346 9.88 -2.62 -30.24
C SER A 346 10.57 -2.93 -28.91
N SER A 347 10.42 -2.07 -27.90
CA SER A 347 11.05 -2.23 -26.58
C SER A 347 10.55 -3.48 -25.83
N ILE A 348 9.27 -3.82 -25.97
CA ILE A 348 8.68 -5.02 -25.35
C ILE A 348 8.99 -6.27 -26.17
N GLY A 349 8.98 -6.17 -27.51
CA GLY A 349 9.28 -7.26 -28.43
C GLY A 349 10.70 -7.82 -28.23
N GLU A 350 11.68 -6.95 -28.04
CA GLU A 350 13.07 -7.31 -27.73
C GLU A 350 13.20 -8.06 -26.40
N THR A 351 12.40 -7.68 -25.40
CA THR A 351 12.41 -8.35 -24.08
C THR A 351 11.68 -9.70 -24.12
N THR A 352 10.62 -9.80 -24.92
CA THR A 352 9.82 -11.03 -25.06
C THR A 352 10.57 -12.07 -25.89
N SER A 353 11.33 -11.65 -26.92
CA SER A 353 12.15 -12.55 -27.73
C SER A 353 13.25 -13.24 -26.91
N ILE A 354 13.88 -12.51 -25.98
CA ILE A 354 14.86 -13.04 -25.02
C ILE A 354 14.20 -14.03 -24.02
N ALA A 355 12.96 -13.76 -23.59
CA ALA A 355 12.21 -14.65 -22.69
C ALA A 355 11.62 -15.89 -23.40
N THR A 356 11.38 -15.84 -24.72
CA THR A 356 10.81 -16.96 -25.49
C THR A 356 11.79 -18.11 -25.78
N GLY A 357 13.05 -17.99 -25.37
CA GLY A 357 13.99 -19.13 -25.35
C GLY A 357 13.58 -20.26 -24.39
N THR A 358 12.69 -19.99 -23.43
CA THR A 358 12.13 -20.96 -22.49
C THR A 358 10.63 -21.12 -22.72
N LYS A 359 10.25 -21.82 -23.80
CA LYS A 359 8.87 -22.27 -24.01
C LYS A 359 8.42 -23.18 -22.85
N ALA A 360 7.31 -22.82 -22.23
CA ALA A 360 6.33 -23.72 -21.60
C ALA A 360 6.83 -24.73 -20.53
N ALA A 361 7.74 -24.33 -19.64
CA ALA A 361 7.77 -24.97 -18.33
C ALA A 361 6.62 -24.35 -17.51
N GLY A 362 5.71 -25.18 -16.97
CA GLY A 362 4.68 -24.72 -16.04
C GLY A 362 5.32 -23.87 -14.94
N THR A 363 4.62 -22.83 -14.48
CA THR A 363 5.15 -21.89 -13.48
C THR A 363 5.78 -22.68 -12.32
N PRO A 364 7.09 -22.54 -12.05
CA PRO A 364 7.79 -23.41 -11.10
C PRO A 364 7.47 -22.98 -9.66
N TRP A 365 6.26 -23.30 -9.21
CA TRP A 365 5.73 -22.91 -7.90
C TRP A 365 6.63 -23.36 -6.75
N LEU A 366 7.14 -24.60 -6.81
CA LEU A 366 7.97 -25.15 -5.74
C LEU A 366 9.30 -24.38 -5.61
N ALA A 367 9.96 -24.06 -6.73
CA ALA A 367 11.21 -23.31 -6.73
C ALA A 367 11.03 -21.89 -6.15
N PHE A 368 9.88 -21.26 -6.44
CA PHE A 368 9.53 -19.96 -5.88
C PHE A 368 9.37 -20.04 -4.35
N PHE A 369 8.57 -20.99 -3.85
CA PHE A 369 8.33 -21.17 -2.42
C PHE A 369 9.55 -21.66 -1.63
N THR A 370 10.54 -22.29 -2.26
CA THR A 370 11.79 -22.69 -1.59
C THR A 370 12.83 -21.58 -1.48
N SER A 371 12.62 -20.43 -2.14
CA SER A 371 13.62 -19.36 -2.18
C SER A 371 13.57 -18.46 -0.94
N MET A 372 14.71 -18.31 -0.27
CA MET A 372 14.83 -17.48 0.95
C MET A 372 14.50 -15.98 0.73
N PRO A 373 14.86 -15.35 -0.40
CA PRO A 373 14.48 -13.95 -0.66
C PRO A 373 12.97 -13.72 -0.74
N VAL A 374 12.19 -14.69 -1.24
CA VAL A 374 10.73 -14.59 -1.31
C VAL A 374 10.14 -14.55 0.10
N TRP A 375 10.57 -15.45 0.99
CA TRP A 375 10.14 -15.45 2.39
C TRP A 375 10.49 -14.15 3.12
N ALA A 376 11.69 -13.61 2.89
CA ALA A 376 12.09 -12.33 3.45
C ALA A 376 11.14 -11.18 3.01
N ILE A 377 10.78 -11.14 1.72
CA ILE A 377 9.82 -10.16 1.18
C ILE A 377 8.42 -10.39 1.75
N MET A 378 7.99 -11.64 1.90
CA MET A 378 6.67 -11.97 2.47
C MET A 378 6.54 -11.48 3.91
N VAL A 379 7.53 -11.75 4.76
CA VAL A 379 7.53 -11.31 6.16
C VAL A 379 7.60 -9.78 6.24
N ALA A 380 8.47 -9.14 5.46
CA ALA A 380 8.57 -7.69 5.44
C ALA A 380 7.25 -7.03 4.99
N ASN A 381 6.62 -7.57 3.94
CA ASN A 381 5.35 -7.06 3.45
C ASN A 381 4.18 -7.31 4.43
N PHE A 382 4.22 -8.43 5.16
CA PHE A 382 3.26 -8.73 6.22
C PHE A 382 3.34 -7.70 7.35
N CYS A 383 4.53 -7.49 7.92
CA CYS A 383 4.75 -6.51 8.99
C CYS A 383 4.34 -5.10 8.55
N ARG A 384 4.72 -4.71 7.32
CA ARG A 384 4.32 -3.43 6.72
C ARG A 384 2.81 -3.26 6.64
N SER A 385 2.15 -4.27 6.07
CA SER A 385 0.71 -4.21 5.82
C SER A 385 -0.05 -4.16 7.13
N TRP A 386 0.40 -4.92 8.13
CA TRP A 386 -0.16 -4.89 9.48
C TRP A 386 -0.14 -3.47 10.06
N THR A 387 1.04 -2.84 10.15
CA THR A 387 1.15 -1.51 10.76
C THR A 387 0.40 -0.47 9.96
N PHE A 388 0.49 -0.52 8.63
CA PHE A 388 -0.21 0.43 7.75
C PHE A 388 -1.73 0.40 7.94
N TYR A 389 -2.35 -0.79 7.96
CA TYR A 389 -3.80 -0.89 8.15
C TYR A 389 -4.24 -0.61 9.58
N LEU A 390 -3.45 -1.04 10.58
CA LEU A 390 -3.72 -0.72 11.98
C LEU A 390 -3.83 0.79 12.19
N LEU A 391 -2.89 1.54 11.62
CA LEU A 391 -2.89 3.00 11.71
C LEU A 391 -4.05 3.62 10.94
N ILE A 392 -4.32 3.22 9.69
CA ILE A 392 -5.44 3.78 8.93
C ILE A 392 -6.79 3.60 9.66
N ILE A 393 -7.02 2.43 10.25
CA ILE A 393 -8.31 2.10 10.87
C ILE A 393 -8.43 2.72 12.26
N SER A 394 -7.37 2.61 13.08
CA SER A 394 -7.45 2.95 14.50
C SER A 394 -7.11 4.41 14.80
N GLN A 395 -6.48 5.13 13.86
CA GLN A 395 -5.99 6.49 14.10
C GLN A 395 -7.11 7.53 14.30
N PRO A 396 -8.21 7.53 13.52
CA PRO A 396 -9.33 8.43 13.78
C PRO A 396 -9.95 8.19 15.18
N ALA A 397 -10.17 6.91 15.53
CA ALA A 397 -10.68 6.52 16.85
C ALA A 397 -9.72 6.92 17.97
N TYR A 398 -8.42 6.74 17.79
CA TYR A 398 -7.39 7.14 18.77
C TYR A 398 -7.42 8.64 19.06
N PHE A 399 -7.51 9.49 18.02
CA PHE A 399 -7.57 10.94 18.22
C PHE A 399 -8.84 11.40 18.92
N GLU A 400 -9.95 10.74 18.64
CA GLU A 400 -11.22 11.04 19.29
C GLU A 400 -11.29 10.53 20.73
N GLU A 401 -10.97 9.26 20.99
CA GLU A 401 -11.11 8.64 22.31
C GLU A 401 -10.09 9.14 23.33
N VAL A 402 -8.84 9.37 22.91
CA VAL A 402 -7.75 9.73 23.82
C VAL A 402 -7.64 11.24 24.01
N PHE A 403 -7.84 12.02 22.95
CA PHE A 403 -7.65 13.47 22.98
C PHE A 403 -8.95 14.27 22.90
N GLY A 404 -10.10 13.63 22.64
CA GLY A 404 -11.40 14.29 22.61
C GLY A 404 -11.61 15.18 21.39
N PHE A 405 -10.86 14.97 20.30
CA PHE A 405 -11.01 15.77 19.08
C PHE A 405 -12.36 15.54 18.41
N LYS A 406 -12.90 16.59 17.79
CA LYS A 406 -14.11 16.52 16.97
C LYS A 406 -13.84 15.67 15.71
N ILE A 407 -14.86 15.02 15.16
CA ILE A 407 -14.73 14.06 14.03
C ILE A 407 -14.03 14.69 12.81
N ASP A 408 -14.28 15.96 12.52
CA ASP A 408 -13.63 16.70 11.42
C ASP A 408 -12.14 17.00 11.68
N GLU A 409 -11.80 17.38 12.91
CA GLU A 409 -10.42 17.58 13.34
C GLU A 409 -9.66 16.23 13.37
N SER A 410 -10.27 15.16 13.87
CA SER A 410 -9.72 13.81 13.87
C SER A 410 -9.45 13.29 12.45
N GLY A 411 -10.37 13.54 11.51
CA GLY A 411 -10.22 13.15 10.10
C GLY A 411 -9.09 13.92 9.39
N THR A 412 -9.00 15.23 9.62
CA THR A 412 -7.94 16.08 9.03
C THR A 412 -6.57 15.78 9.63
N LEU A 413 -6.47 15.60 10.95
CA LEU A 413 -5.25 15.25 11.65
C LEU A 413 -4.74 13.86 11.27
N SER A 414 -5.66 12.94 10.98
CA SER A 414 -5.34 11.59 10.50
C SER A 414 -4.73 11.56 9.09
N ALA A 415 -4.92 12.60 8.28
CA ALA A 415 -4.28 12.66 6.97
C ALA A 415 -2.78 13.00 7.05
N LEU A 416 -2.34 13.67 8.12
CA LEU A 416 -0.98 14.21 8.23
C LEU A 416 0.11 13.12 8.19
N PRO A 417 0.03 12.01 8.95
CA PRO A 417 1.04 10.94 8.89
C PRO A 417 1.18 10.34 7.49
N HIS A 418 0.05 10.13 6.80
CA HIS A 418 0.03 9.56 5.46
C HIS A 418 0.53 10.55 4.39
N LEU A 419 0.32 11.86 4.59
CA LEU A 419 0.85 12.90 3.72
C LEU A 419 2.38 12.93 3.79
N VAL A 420 2.94 12.88 5.00
CA VAL A 420 4.40 12.82 5.20
C VAL A 420 4.99 11.58 4.55
N MET A 421 4.34 10.42 4.71
CA MET A 421 4.74 9.19 4.02
C MET A 421 4.69 9.32 2.50
N ALA A 422 3.64 9.92 1.92
CA ALA A 422 3.53 10.13 0.48
C ALA A 422 4.67 11.00 -0.09
N ILE A 423 5.21 11.93 0.71
CA ILE A 423 6.37 12.75 0.35
C ILE A 423 7.70 11.97 0.54
N ILE A 424 7.82 11.21 1.63
CA ILE A 424 9.06 10.48 1.95
C ILE A 424 9.30 9.32 0.98
N VAL A 425 8.28 8.61 0.52
CA VAL A 425 8.45 7.43 -0.36
C VAL A 425 9.20 7.78 -1.67
N PRO A 426 8.81 8.81 -2.45
CA PRO A 426 9.58 9.21 -3.63
C PRO A 426 11.02 9.65 -3.32
N ILE A 427 11.20 10.42 -2.23
CA ILE A 427 12.52 10.91 -1.81
C ILE A 427 13.41 9.74 -1.41
N GLY A 428 12.90 8.82 -0.61
CA GLY A 428 13.58 7.59 -0.21
C GLY A 428 13.99 6.76 -1.42
N GLY A 429 13.12 6.62 -2.42
CA GLY A 429 13.44 5.91 -3.66
C GLY A 429 14.62 6.54 -4.42
N GLN A 430 14.64 7.87 -4.52
CA GLN A 430 15.75 8.60 -5.15
C GLN A 430 17.07 8.43 -4.37
N ILE A 431 17.02 8.48 -3.04
CA ILE A 431 18.20 8.26 -2.19
C ILE A 431 18.68 6.80 -2.33
N ALA A 432 17.78 5.82 -2.35
CA ALA A 432 18.09 4.42 -2.52
C ALA A 432 18.78 4.15 -3.87
N ASP A 433 18.29 4.77 -4.94
CA ASP A 433 18.91 4.67 -6.27
C ASP A 433 20.27 5.38 -6.35
N PHE A 434 20.41 6.55 -5.73
CA PHE A 434 21.69 7.26 -5.64
C PHE A 434 22.75 6.42 -4.91
N LEU A 435 22.40 5.88 -3.75
CA LEU A 435 23.30 5.05 -2.94
C LEU A 435 23.71 3.78 -3.69
N ARG A 436 22.77 3.17 -4.42
CA ARG A 436 23.01 1.96 -5.22
C ARG A 436 23.95 2.19 -6.40
N ARG A 437 23.89 3.38 -7.02
CA ARG A 437 24.72 3.72 -8.17
C ARG A 437 26.14 4.12 -7.78
N ARG A 438 26.34 4.70 -6.59
CA ARG A 438 27.62 5.33 -6.23
C ARG A 438 28.38 4.69 -5.07
N VAL A 439 27.71 4.04 -4.12
CA VAL A 439 28.34 3.74 -2.80
C VAL A 439 28.12 2.29 -2.34
N LEU A 440 26.91 1.76 -2.44
CA LEU A 440 26.51 0.53 -1.76
C LEU A 440 25.92 -0.50 -2.72
N THR A 441 26.06 -1.78 -2.37
CA THR A 441 25.43 -2.87 -3.11
C THR A 441 23.91 -2.85 -2.92
N THR A 442 23.18 -3.41 -3.90
CA THR A 442 21.71 -3.45 -3.90
C THR A 442 21.12 -4.11 -2.65
N THR A 443 21.77 -5.14 -2.12
CA THR A 443 21.33 -5.89 -0.94
C THR A 443 21.55 -5.09 0.34
N VAL A 444 22.65 -4.35 0.44
CA VAL A 444 22.93 -3.50 1.61
C VAL A 444 21.97 -2.32 1.68
N VAL A 445 21.71 -1.65 0.55
CA VAL A 445 20.71 -0.57 0.47
C VAL A 445 19.34 -1.07 0.94
N ARG A 446 18.87 -2.21 0.40
CA ARG A 446 17.58 -2.80 0.81
C ARG A 446 17.52 -3.12 2.31
N LYS A 447 18.59 -3.68 2.88
CA LYS A 447 18.65 -3.98 4.32
C LYS A 447 18.61 -2.72 5.17
N ILE A 448 19.35 -1.68 4.78
CA ILE A 448 19.39 -0.41 5.52
C ILE A 448 18.02 0.28 5.49
N PHE A 449 17.40 0.37 4.31
CA PHE A 449 16.11 1.05 4.15
C PHE A 449 14.98 0.30 4.86
N ASN A 450 14.93 -1.02 4.72
CA ASN A 450 13.90 -1.84 5.34
C ASN A 450 14.05 -1.92 6.87
N CYS A 451 15.24 -2.25 7.37
CA CYS A 451 15.49 -2.32 8.82
C CYS A 451 15.48 -0.94 9.48
N GLY A 452 15.98 0.08 8.79
CA GLY A 452 15.99 1.46 9.28
C GLY A 452 14.58 2.04 9.34
N GLY A 453 13.78 1.87 8.28
CA GLY A 453 12.39 2.33 8.25
C GLY A 453 11.55 1.69 9.35
N PHE A 454 11.52 0.36 9.43
CA PHE A 454 10.75 -0.34 10.47
C PHE A 454 11.31 -0.13 11.89
N GLY A 455 12.63 -0.05 12.04
CA GLY A 455 13.26 0.20 13.33
C GLY A 455 12.88 1.57 13.89
N MET A 456 12.93 2.61 13.05
CA MET A 456 12.53 3.96 13.44
C MET A 456 11.02 4.05 13.67
N GLU A 457 10.20 3.42 12.83
CA GLU A 457 8.75 3.33 13.03
C GLU A 457 8.40 2.73 14.40
N ALA A 458 9.04 1.63 14.79
CA ALA A 458 8.84 1.01 16.09
C ALA A 458 9.22 1.93 17.26
N VAL A 459 10.35 2.65 17.16
CA VAL A 459 10.80 3.59 18.20
C VAL A 459 9.79 4.73 18.39
N PHE A 460 9.28 5.30 17.31
CA PHE A 460 8.31 6.39 17.40
C PHE A 460 6.92 5.93 17.88
N LEU A 461 6.47 4.73 17.49
CA LEU A 461 5.22 4.16 18.02
C LEU A 461 5.32 3.88 19.52
N LEU A 462 6.48 3.42 20.02
CA LEU A 462 6.72 3.35 21.46
C LEU A 462 6.64 4.74 22.11
N GLY A 463 7.18 5.77 21.47
CA GLY A 463 7.06 7.16 21.91
C GLY A 463 5.61 7.65 22.07
N VAL A 464 4.71 7.24 21.16
CA VAL A 464 3.26 7.54 21.26
C VAL A 464 2.68 6.93 22.55
N SER A 465 3.07 5.70 22.89
CA SER A 465 2.54 5.01 24.08
C SER A 465 2.90 5.66 25.42
N PHE A 466 4.05 6.35 25.50
CA PHE A 466 4.51 7.03 26.72
C PHE A 466 4.02 8.48 26.83
N THR A 467 3.44 9.01 25.76
CA THR A 467 3.08 10.42 25.67
C THR A 467 1.60 10.63 25.97
N ARG A 468 1.29 11.54 26.90
CA ARG A 468 -0.10 11.95 27.21
C ARG A 468 -0.49 13.31 26.64
N ASN A 469 0.47 14.03 26.07
CA ASN A 469 0.27 15.34 25.45
C ASN A 469 -0.02 15.18 23.95
N THR A 470 -0.97 15.95 23.44
CA THR A 470 -1.48 15.83 22.07
C THR A 470 -0.42 16.11 21.01
N ALA A 471 0.29 17.23 21.12
CA ALA A 471 1.30 17.64 20.14
C ALA A 471 2.44 16.60 19.95
N PRO A 472 3.10 16.11 21.01
CA PRO A 472 4.14 15.09 20.86
C PRO A 472 3.59 13.73 20.41
N ALA A 473 2.35 13.36 20.76
CA ALA A 473 1.75 12.12 20.26
C ALA A 473 1.52 12.17 18.74
N VAL A 474 0.96 13.27 18.23
CA VAL A 474 0.77 13.50 16.80
C VAL A 474 2.12 13.56 16.06
N ALA A 475 3.12 14.23 16.63
CA ALA A 475 4.45 14.31 16.04
C ALA A 475 5.12 12.94 15.95
N CYS A 476 5.09 12.15 17.03
CA CYS A 476 5.61 10.78 17.04
C CYS A 476 4.88 9.90 16.02
N LEU A 477 3.55 9.99 15.94
CA LEU A 477 2.76 9.21 14.99
C LEU A 477 3.08 9.58 13.54
N THR A 478 3.20 10.88 13.26
CA THR A 478 3.56 11.40 11.92
C THR A 478 4.95 10.96 11.51
N LEU A 479 5.92 11.02 12.44
CA LEU A 479 7.28 10.55 12.18
C LEU A 479 7.32 9.03 12.00
N ALA A 480 6.57 8.25 12.79
CA ALA A 480 6.51 6.79 12.65
C ALA A 480 6.07 6.39 11.23
N VAL A 481 4.93 6.93 10.77
CA VAL A 481 4.39 6.64 9.43
C VAL A 481 5.29 7.19 8.33
N GLY A 482 5.89 8.36 8.56
CA GLY A 482 6.87 8.95 7.66
C GLY A 482 8.10 8.05 7.44
N PHE A 483 8.70 7.55 8.52
CA PHE A 483 9.86 6.66 8.43
C PHE A 483 9.52 5.29 7.83
N SER A 484 8.30 4.80 8.01
CA SER A 484 7.78 3.62 7.31
C SER A 484 7.87 3.77 5.77
N GLY A 485 7.76 5.00 5.26
CA GLY A 485 7.96 5.32 3.84
C GLY A 485 9.35 4.95 3.30
N PHE A 486 10.39 5.00 4.12
CA PHE A 486 11.73 4.54 3.72
C PHE A 486 11.80 3.02 3.55
N ALA A 487 11.00 2.24 4.30
CA ALA A 487 10.99 0.79 4.14
C ALA A 487 10.38 0.33 2.79
N ILE A 488 9.60 1.22 2.15
CA ILE A 488 8.95 0.99 0.85
C ILE A 488 9.86 1.37 -0.32
N SER A 489 10.81 2.27 -0.08
CA SER A 489 11.76 2.81 -1.04
C SER A 489 12.90 1.84 -1.34
#